data_AF-A0A6P0LR02-F1
#
_entry.id   AF-A0A6P0LR02-F1
#
_cell.length_a   1.000
_cell.length_b   1.000
_cell.length_c   1.000
_cell.angle_alpha   90.00
_cell.angle_beta   90.00
_cell.angle_gamma   90.00
#
_symmetry.space_group_name_H-M   'P 1'
#
loop_
_entity.id
_entity.type
_entity.pdbx_description
1 polymer ?
#
loop_
_entity_poly.entity_id
_entity_poly.type
_entity_poly.pdbx_seq_one_letter_code
_entity_poly.pdbx_strand_id
1 'polypeptide(L)'
;MKHPTKPKVLSQLIKNSQRIGKVQESDFSNLAPFSEPLLLPYQIEYMETVLKNRVVVWNKSRRIGASWVDALYSVLQAGSARGQNQYYICYNKEATRQYIDDCRWWAARLQMVCNYLGEVLYRDEDRNMLVFRLQFASGHKIEALSSKPSSIRGKQGGVCIDEVAFHPDPKEMVRSVMALLIWDNSSRIRIISTPDTVDNFFYELVQDVKTGKRDYAYLETPFQKALDLGLFQRICYVNQSQWSIELQTIWEQEIRDIYRPFDAVELDCEFLDYSKGGIFDPDDFQLMTWEEFRPYSDSLHDEVIAFDLATTAKEMGDRRKGTEPFYTFGVHMARHKGMYFVLDIIYAQADAEAGDRLIMDWVRAKKVTKVVLEEEPGSSGKKYLAFMRKELKGFKVLGAAPKKDKLTRARPFAHKVANHQVYILSFKDHMKYISWLSRWPTPQPMPLISDAVDASVHAYQKIQVDVVRQIPVGSSRGHNFLRM
;
A
#
# COMPACT_ATOMS: atom_id res chain seq x y z
N MET A 1 -20.27 -22.59 33.61
CA MET A 1 -20.03 -21.16 33.37
C MET A 1 -20.78 -20.78 32.10
N LYS A 2 -21.74 -19.85 32.19
CA LYS A 2 -22.66 -19.48 31.10
C LYS A 2 -21.94 -18.62 30.07
N HIS A 3 -22.11 -18.93 28.79
CA HIS A 3 -21.65 -18.12 27.66
C HIS A 3 -22.20 -16.69 27.73
N PRO A 4 -21.41 -15.65 27.39
CA PRO A 4 -21.92 -14.29 27.30
C PRO A 4 -22.87 -14.19 26.11
N THR A 5 -24.10 -13.76 26.40
CA THR A 5 -25.17 -13.49 25.45
C THR A 5 -24.78 -12.36 24.49
N LYS A 6 -25.02 -12.56 23.19
CA LYS A 6 -24.89 -11.54 22.13
C LYS A 6 -25.52 -10.19 22.56
N PRO A 7 -24.86 -9.03 22.36
CA PRO A 7 -25.41 -7.74 22.75
C PRO A 7 -26.62 -7.37 21.88
N LYS A 8 -27.73 -7.01 22.55
CA LYS A 8 -29.06 -6.68 21.99
C LYS A 8 -29.10 -5.40 21.14
N VAL A 9 -28.04 -4.61 21.10
CA VAL A 9 -28.03 -3.27 20.48
C VAL A 9 -27.82 -3.37 18.96
N LEU A 10 -26.91 -4.24 18.51
CA LEU A 10 -26.63 -4.46 17.08
C LEU A 10 -27.84 -5.03 16.34
N SER A 11 -28.60 -5.92 16.98
CA SER A 11 -29.83 -6.50 16.40
C SER A 11 -30.97 -5.49 16.29
N GLN A 12 -30.97 -4.43 17.10
CA GLN A 12 -31.95 -3.35 17.03
C GLN A 12 -31.61 -2.37 15.90
N LEU A 13 -30.32 -2.01 15.74
CA LEU A 13 -29.84 -1.15 14.65
C LEU A 13 -29.93 -1.83 13.28
N ILE A 14 -29.61 -3.13 13.20
CA ILE A 14 -29.75 -3.94 11.96
C ILE A 14 -31.23 -4.15 11.59
N LYS A 15 -32.13 -4.31 12.56
CA LYS A 15 -33.59 -4.36 12.28
C LYS A 15 -34.11 -3.04 11.73
N ASN A 16 -33.55 -1.92 12.16
CA ASN A 16 -33.93 -0.60 11.67
C ASN A 16 -33.35 -0.32 10.27
N SER A 17 -32.17 -0.85 9.92
CA SER A 17 -31.59 -0.71 8.57
C SER A 17 -32.25 -1.60 7.52
N GLN A 18 -32.92 -2.69 7.90
CA GLN A 18 -33.69 -3.56 6.99
C GLN A 18 -35.11 -3.04 6.66
N ARG A 19 -35.57 -1.94 7.28
CA ARG A 19 -36.83 -1.26 6.96
C ARG A 19 -36.69 -0.16 5.90
N ILE A 20 -35.66 -0.22 5.05
CA ILE A 20 -35.56 0.63 3.86
C ILE A 20 -36.49 0.05 2.77
N GLY A 21 -37.78 0.25 2.96
CA GLY A 21 -38.83 -0.23 2.07
C GLY A 21 -40.12 0.53 2.36
N LYS A 22 -40.39 1.53 1.51
CA LYS A 22 -41.43 2.57 1.57
C LYS A 22 -41.10 3.75 2.49
N VAL A 23 -40.79 4.87 1.86
CA VAL A 23 -40.88 6.20 2.47
C VAL A 23 -42.33 6.39 2.91
N GLN A 24 -42.61 6.24 4.20
CA GLN A 24 -43.79 6.84 4.81
C GLN A 24 -43.52 8.34 4.88
N GLU A 25 -44.48 9.15 4.43
CA GLU A 25 -44.50 10.59 4.72
C GLU A 25 -44.46 10.76 6.23
N SER A 26 -43.27 11.06 6.77
CA SER A 26 -43.07 11.32 8.18
C SER A 26 -43.52 12.75 8.48
N ASP A 27 -44.40 12.90 9.47
CA ASP A 27 -44.89 14.18 9.97
C ASP A 27 -43.72 15.05 10.47
N PHE A 28 -43.37 16.08 9.70
CA PHE A 28 -42.25 16.99 9.96
C PHE A 28 -42.53 17.98 11.11
N SER A 29 -43.74 17.96 11.69
CA SER A 29 -44.18 18.93 12.70
C SER A 29 -43.51 18.77 14.08
N ASN A 30 -42.94 17.60 14.37
CA ASN A 30 -42.38 17.26 15.70
C ASN A 30 -40.85 17.11 15.75
N LEU A 31 -40.14 17.38 14.65
CA LEU A 31 -38.67 17.42 14.69
C LEU A 31 -38.25 18.80 15.20
N ALA A 32 -37.70 18.84 16.42
CA ALA A 32 -37.01 20.03 16.89
C ALA A 32 -35.96 20.44 15.83
N PRO A 33 -35.92 21.71 15.40
CA PRO A 33 -34.94 22.16 14.42
C PRO A 33 -33.55 21.84 14.98
N PHE A 34 -32.73 21.16 14.19
CA PHE A 34 -31.35 20.90 14.55
C PHE A 34 -30.62 22.23 14.65
N SER A 35 -30.34 22.67 15.87
CA SER A 35 -29.72 23.95 16.19
C SER A 35 -28.22 23.97 15.95
N GLU A 36 -27.63 22.82 15.63
CA GLU A 36 -26.19 22.66 15.43
C GLU A 36 -25.80 22.95 13.97
N PRO A 37 -24.59 23.51 13.74
CA PRO A 37 -24.09 23.78 12.40
C PRO A 37 -24.08 22.54 11.49
N LEU A 38 -24.40 22.72 10.20
CA LEU A 38 -24.43 21.60 9.25
C LEU A 38 -23.08 20.88 9.13
N LEU A 39 -21.97 21.61 9.22
CA LEU A 39 -20.62 21.04 9.23
C LEU A 39 -20.12 20.89 10.67
N LEU A 40 -19.37 19.82 10.92
CA LEU A 40 -18.68 19.65 12.21
C LEU A 40 -17.51 20.65 12.31
N PRO A 41 -17.07 21.03 13.52
CA PRO A 41 -16.01 22.03 13.70
C PRO A 41 -14.71 21.74 12.91
N TYR A 42 -14.24 20.49 12.87
CA TYR A 42 -13.05 20.14 12.07
C TYR A 42 -13.28 20.21 10.56
N GLN A 43 -14.53 20.06 10.10
CA GLN A 43 -14.90 20.22 8.70
C GLN A 43 -14.91 21.72 8.32
N ILE A 44 -15.31 22.59 9.26
CA ILE A 44 -15.21 24.05 9.10
C ILE A 44 -13.74 24.48 9.08
N GLU A 45 -12.92 23.99 10.02
CA GLU A 45 -11.46 24.21 10.07
C GLU A 45 -10.81 23.84 8.73
N TYR A 46 -11.19 22.69 8.17
CA TYR A 46 -10.74 22.27 6.84
C TYR A 46 -11.11 23.27 5.75
N MET A 47 -12.38 23.66 5.65
CA MET A 47 -12.85 24.62 4.64
C MET A 47 -12.10 25.95 4.71
N GLU A 48 -11.93 26.50 5.92
CA GLU A 48 -11.20 27.74 6.12
C GLU A 48 -9.73 27.62 5.73
N THR A 49 -9.10 26.51 6.08
CA THR A 49 -7.69 26.24 5.77
C THR A 49 -7.49 26.17 4.26
N VAL A 50 -8.37 25.49 3.53
CA VAL A 50 -8.33 25.41 2.06
C VAL A 50 -8.53 26.78 1.40
N LEU A 51 -9.41 27.63 1.94
CA LEU A 51 -9.62 28.98 1.41
C LEU A 51 -8.36 29.86 1.55
N LYS A 52 -7.66 29.73 2.69
CA LYS A 52 -6.48 30.54 3.05
C LYS A 52 -5.17 30.06 2.40
N ASN A 53 -5.05 28.78 2.05
CA ASN A 53 -3.76 28.17 1.67
C ASN A 53 -3.81 27.49 0.30
N ARG A 54 -2.76 27.64 -0.51
CA ARG A 54 -2.70 27.06 -1.87
C ARG A 54 -2.61 25.54 -1.88
N VAL A 55 -1.93 24.96 -0.88
CA VAL A 55 -1.77 23.52 -0.69
C VAL A 55 -2.15 23.19 0.74
N VAL A 56 -3.03 22.22 0.91
CA VAL A 56 -3.43 21.66 2.21
C VAL A 56 -3.16 20.17 2.21
N VAL A 57 -2.43 19.70 3.21
CA VAL A 57 -2.21 18.28 3.50
C VAL A 57 -3.03 17.92 4.74
N TRP A 58 -3.94 16.95 4.62
CA TRP A 58 -4.80 16.50 5.71
C TRP A 58 -4.58 15.02 6.01
N ASN A 59 -3.91 14.75 7.14
CA ASN A 59 -3.81 13.42 7.74
C ASN A 59 -5.09 13.17 8.57
N LYS A 60 -5.91 12.22 8.15
CA LYS A 60 -7.27 12.05 8.71
C LYS A 60 -7.57 10.63 9.13
N SER A 61 -8.52 10.49 10.04
CA SER A 61 -9.16 9.23 10.41
C SER A 61 -10.15 8.74 9.36
N ARG A 62 -10.49 7.44 9.38
CA ARG A 62 -11.55 6.89 8.53
C ARG A 62 -12.93 7.34 8.98
N ARG A 63 -13.84 7.47 8.00
CA ARG A 63 -15.28 7.69 8.22
C ARG A 63 -15.65 8.96 8.99
N ILE A 64 -14.79 9.99 8.97
CA ILE A 64 -15.08 11.32 9.55
C ILE A 64 -15.72 12.31 8.56
N GLY A 65 -16.09 11.86 7.35
CA GLY A 65 -16.73 12.73 6.35
C GLY A 65 -15.79 13.72 5.66
N ALA A 66 -14.48 13.45 5.60
CA ALA A 66 -13.50 14.32 4.92
C ALA A 66 -13.82 14.53 3.43
N SER A 67 -14.03 13.46 2.66
CA SER A 67 -14.39 13.56 1.23
C SER A 67 -15.75 14.23 1.01
N TRP A 68 -16.68 14.11 1.97
CA TRP A 68 -18.01 14.72 1.88
C TRP A 68 -17.96 16.25 2.07
N VAL A 69 -17.12 16.77 2.97
CA VAL A 69 -16.89 18.22 3.09
C VAL A 69 -16.05 18.75 1.92
N ASP A 70 -15.08 17.99 1.40
CA ASP A 70 -14.35 18.39 0.18
C ASP A 70 -15.28 18.45 -1.05
N ALA A 71 -16.27 17.56 -1.15
CA ALA A 71 -17.31 17.65 -2.18
C ALA A 71 -18.10 18.97 -2.10
N LEU A 72 -18.43 19.45 -0.89
CA LEU A 72 -19.04 20.77 -0.69
C LEU A 72 -18.13 21.88 -1.21
N TYR A 73 -16.84 21.86 -0.84
CA TYR A 73 -15.86 22.82 -1.36
C TYR A 73 -15.87 22.84 -2.89
N SER A 74 -15.80 21.66 -3.51
CA SER A 74 -15.77 21.52 -4.96
C SER A 74 -17.04 22.06 -5.62
N VAL A 75 -18.21 21.80 -5.04
CA VAL A 75 -19.51 22.32 -5.52
C VAL A 75 -19.58 23.84 -5.39
N LEU A 76 -19.14 24.43 -4.28
CA LEU A 76 -19.11 25.88 -4.11
C LEU A 76 -18.18 26.56 -5.12
N GLN A 77 -17.00 25.96 -5.38
CA GLN A 77 -16.07 26.47 -6.37
C GLN A 77 -16.58 26.29 -7.80
N ALA A 78 -17.12 25.13 -8.17
CA ALA A 78 -17.61 24.91 -9.51
C ALA A 78 -18.90 25.70 -9.77
N GLY A 79 -19.81 25.81 -8.80
CA GLY A 79 -21.07 26.54 -8.95
C GLY A 79 -20.93 28.06 -9.04
N SER A 80 -19.81 28.62 -8.58
CA SER A 80 -19.58 30.07 -8.59
C SER A 80 -19.14 30.59 -9.96
N ALA A 81 -19.65 31.77 -10.35
CA ALA A 81 -19.24 32.45 -11.59
C ALA A 81 -17.77 32.92 -11.56
N ARG A 82 -17.23 33.25 -10.38
CA ARG A 82 -15.79 33.54 -10.17
C ARG A 82 -15.02 32.33 -9.66
N GLY A 83 -15.63 31.16 -9.83
CA GLY A 83 -15.08 29.89 -9.44
C GLY A 83 -14.08 29.33 -10.44
N GLN A 84 -13.93 28.01 -10.42
CA GLN A 84 -13.03 27.29 -11.30
C GLN A 84 -13.44 25.82 -11.40
N ASN A 85 -12.88 25.10 -12.37
CA ASN A 85 -13.05 23.65 -12.45
C ASN A 85 -12.47 22.95 -11.22
N GLN A 86 -13.03 21.81 -10.86
CA GLN A 86 -12.56 20.97 -9.77
C GLN A 86 -12.30 19.55 -10.25
N TYR A 87 -11.20 18.97 -9.79
CA TYR A 87 -10.81 17.60 -10.10
C TYR A 87 -10.66 16.81 -8.81
N TYR A 88 -11.24 15.62 -8.78
CA TYR A 88 -11.09 14.67 -7.69
C TYR A 88 -10.36 13.44 -8.21
N ILE A 89 -9.33 13.00 -7.51
CA ILE A 89 -8.50 11.85 -7.90
C ILE A 89 -8.44 10.90 -6.71
N CYS A 90 -8.86 9.65 -6.92
CA CYS A 90 -8.74 8.58 -5.93
C CYS A 90 -8.23 7.30 -6.62
N TYR A 91 -7.58 6.42 -5.86
CA TYR A 91 -7.10 5.13 -6.37
C TYR A 91 -8.24 4.16 -6.70
N ASN A 92 -9.41 4.35 -6.07
CA ASN A 92 -10.57 3.47 -6.18
C ASN A 92 -11.68 4.09 -7.05
N LYS A 93 -12.14 3.35 -8.07
CA LYS A 93 -13.24 3.77 -8.96
C LYS A 93 -14.57 3.95 -8.20
N GLU A 94 -14.94 3.07 -7.27
CA GLU A 94 -16.18 3.24 -6.50
C GLU A 94 -16.15 4.52 -5.67
N ALA A 95 -15.00 4.89 -5.10
CA ALA A 95 -14.84 6.13 -4.35
C ALA A 95 -15.01 7.37 -5.26
N THR A 96 -14.45 7.35 -6.48
CA THR A 96 -14.66 8.44 -7.45
C THR A 96 -16.12 8.63 -7.83
N ARG A 97 -16.88 7.54 -7.94
CA ARG A 97 -18.33 7.60 -8.20
C ARG A 97 -19.09 8.19 -7.01
N GLN A 98 -18.80 7.70 -5.81
CA GLN A 98 -19.42 8.20 -4.58
C GLN A 98 -19.19 9.70 -4.40
N TYR A 99 -17.97 10.19 -4.67
CA TYR A 99 -17.65 11.60 -4.56
C TYR A 99 -18.51 12.48 -5.49
N ILE A 100 -18.77 12.03 -6.73
CA ILE A 100 -19.64 12.74 -7.66
C ILE A 100 -21.09 12.70 -7.21
N ASP A 101 -21.55 11.59 -6.64
CA ASP A 101 -22.89 11.52 -6.06
C ASP A 101 -23.02 12.46 -4.83
N ASP A 102 -21.99 12.59 -4.01
CA ASP A 102 -21.94 13.58 -2.93
C ASP A 102 -21.97 15.02 -3.46
N CYS A 103 -21.24 15.30 -4.54
CA CYS A 103 -21.30 16.60 -5.22
C CYS A 103 -22.71 16.92 -5.75
N ARG A 104 -23.39 15.93 -6.34
CA ARG A 104 -24.79 16.08 -6.80
C ARG A 104 -25.73 16.35 -5.64
N TRP A 105 -25.55 15.62 -4.54
CA TRP A 105 -26.33 15.77 -3.32
C TRP A 105 -26.22 17.18 -2.75
N TRP A 106 -25.00 17.75 -2.76
CA TRP A 106 -24.71 19.11 -2.35
C TRP A 106 -25.29 20.15 -3.30
N ALA A 107 -25.06 20.00 -4.61
CA ALA A 107 -25.59 20.92 -5.61
C ALA A 107 -27.12 21.02 -5.53
N ALA A 108 -27.82 19.90 -5.35
CA ALA A 108 -29.26 19.89 -5.17
C ALA A 108 -29.73 20.68 -3.92
N ARG A 109 -29.02 20.54 -2.79
CA ARG A 109 -29.37 21.23 -1.54
C ARG A 109 -29.03 22.72 -1.53
N LEU A 110 -27.98 23.08 -2.25
CA LEU A 110 -27.61 24.47 -2.49
C LEU A 110 -28.41 25.09 -3.65
N GLN A 111 -29.34 24.33 -4.24
CA GLN A 111 -30.15 24.74 -5.40
C GLN A 111 -29.30 25.22 -6.59
N MET A 112 -28.13 24.63 -6.77
CA MET A 112 -27.23 24.92 -7.88
C MET A 112 -27.63 24.11 -9.11
N VAL A 113 -27.75 24.79 -10.24
CA VAL A 113 -28.06 24.16 -11.53
C VAL A 113 -26.82 23.46 -12.08
N CYS A 114 -26.88 22.14 -12.22
CA CYS A 114 -25.83 21.33 -12.84
C CYS A 114 -26.39 20.16 -13.64
N ASN A 115 -25.70 19.79 -14.72
CA ASN A 115 -25.99 18.62 -15.54
C ASN A 115 -25.03 17.48 -15.19
N TYR A 116 -25.58 16.32 -14.86
CA TYR A 116 -24.81 15.09 -14.72
C TYR A 116 -24.61 14.46 -16.10
N LEU A 117 -23.38 14.43 -16.57
CA LEU A 117 -23.03 13.92 -17.89
C LEU A 117 -22.64 12.43 -17.87
N GLY A 118 -22.70 11.78 -16.71
CA GLY A 118 -22.47 10.35 -16.58
C GLY A 118 -21.01 9.93 -16.72
N GLU A 119 -20.84 8.67 -17.12
CA GLU A 119 -19.56 8.06 -17.48
C GLU A 119 -19.17 8.52 -18.89
N VAL A 120 -18.24 9.47 -18.98
CA VAL A 120 -17.66 9.89 -20.25
C VAL A 120 -16.41 9.07 -20.52
N LEU A 121 -16.41 8.30 -21.62
CA LEU A 121 -15.23 7.58 -22.08
C LEU A 121 -14.26 8.58 -22.72
N TYR A 122 -13.17 8.84 -22.02
CA TYR A 122 -12.02 9.52 -22.59
C TYR A 122 -11.18 8.52 -23.37
N ARG A 123 -10.98 8.79 -24.65
CA ARG A 123 -10.07 8.01 -25.49
C ARG A 123 -8.67 8.59 -25.32
N ASP A 124 -7.88 7.98 -24.46
CA ASP A 124 -6.42 8.13 -24.44
C ASP A 124 -5.83 7.04 -25.33
N GLU A 125 -4.70 7.30 -25.99
CA GLU A 125 -4.20 6.59 -27.19
C GLU A 125 -4.15 5.05 -27.09
N ASP A 126 -4.18 4.48 -25.89
CA ASP A 126 -4.22 3.02 -25.67
C ASP A 126 -5.39 2.49 -24.80
N ARG A 127 -6.20 3.32 -24.12
CA ARG A 127 -7.31 2.83 -23.25
C ARG A 127 -8.46 3.83 -23.07
N ASN A 128 -9.66 3.29 -22.92
CA ASN A 128 -10.83 4.04 -22.46
C ASN A 128 -10.69 4.40 -20.97
N MET A 129 -10.63 5.70 -20.66
CA MET A 129 -10.64 6.22 -19.30
C MET A 129 -12.07 6.64 -18.94
N LEU A 130 -12.61 6.06 -17.87
CA LEU A 130 -13.91 6.44 -17.33
C LEU A 130 -13.76 7.70 -16.48
N VAL A 131 -14.45 8.77 -16.86
CA VAL A 131 -14.52 10.01 -16.09
C VAL A 131 -15.98 10.29 -15.74
N PHE A 132 -16.23 10.53 -14.45
CA PHE A 132 -17.54 11.01 -13.98
C PHE A 132 -17.53 12.53 -13.99
N ARG A 133 -18.52 13.17 -14.65
CA ARG A 133 -18.55 14.63 -14.82
C ARG A 133 -19.87 15.27 -14.40
N LEU A 134 -19.76 16.38 -13.66
CA LEU A 134 -20.82 17.36 -13.44
C LEU A 134 -20.46 18.68 -14.12
N GLN A 135 -21.39 19.24 -14.89
CA GLN A 135 -21.25 20.53 -15.55
C GLN A 135 -22.20 21.54 -14.90
N PHE A 136 -21.67 22.65 -14.37
CA PHE A 136 -22.46 23.69 -13.71
C PHE A 136 -22.87 24.79 -14.68
N ALA A 137 -23.98 25.48 -14.37
CA ALA A 137 -24.46 26.63 -15.13
C ALA A 137 -23.48 27.82 -15.14
N SER A 138 -22.54 27.87 -14.19
CA SER A 138 -21.41 28.80 -14.17
C SER A 138 -20.44 28.64 -15.35
N GLY A 139 -20.49 27.49 -16.05
CA GLY A 139 -19.50 27.09 -17.06
C GLY A 139 -18.38 26.19 -16.52
N HIS A 140 -18.21 26.09 -15.20
CA HIS A 140 -17.22 25.19 -14.60
C HIS A 140 -17.73 23.75 -14.46
N LYS A 141 -16.80 22.82 -14.21
CA LYS A 141 -17.10 21.39 -14.05
C LYS A 141 -16.42 20.78 -12.82
N ILE A 142 -16.98 19.67 -12.36
CA ILE A 142 -16.34 18.73 -11.45
C ILE A 142 -16.08 17.43 -12.23
N GLU A 143 -14.84 16.96 -12.24
CA GLU A 143 -14.46 15.67 -12.84
C GLU A 143 -13.79 14.78 -11.81
N ALA A 144 -14.28 13.54 -11.67
CA ALA A 144 -13.56 12.51 -10.94
C ALA A 144 -12.72 11.67 -11.92
N LEU A 145 -11.40 11.68 -11.69
CA LEU A 145 -10.39 11.10 -12.57
C LEU A 145 -9.75 9.86 -11.93
N SER A 146 -9.18 8.99 -12.77
CA SER A 146 -8.36 7.87 -12.30
C SER A 146 -7.05 8.35 -11.67
N SER A 147 -6.45 7.53 -10.80
CA SER A 147 -5.13 7.76 -10.17
C SER A 147 -3.91 7.72 -11.11
N LYS A 148 -4.08 7.85 -12.43
CA LYS A 148 -2.96 7.99 -13.38
C LYS A 148 -2.49 9.45 -13.46
N PRO A 149 -1.18 9.74 -13.33
CA PRO A 149 -0.67 11.12 -13.44
C PRO A 149 -0.96 11.80 -14.78
N SER A 150 -1.10 11.05 -15.88
CA SER A 150 -1.47 11.62 -17.18
C SER A 150 -2.86 12.24 -17.21
N SER A 151 -3.77 11.79 -16.33
CA SER A 151 -5.18 12.20 -16.32
C SER A 151 -5.41 13.68 -16.01
N ILE A 152 -4.49 14.31 -15.26
CA ILE A 152 -4.60 15.71 -14.83
C ILE A 152 -3.77 16.68 -15.70
N ARG A 153 -2.88 16.15 -16.56
CA ARG A 153 -2.00 16.99 -17.39
C ARG A 153 -2.82 17.80 -18.39
N GLY A 154 -2.47 19.08 -18.54
CA GLY A 154 -3.16 20.01 -19.44
C GLY A 154 -4.52 20.51 -18.94
N LYS A 155 -4.94 20.14 -17.73
CA LYS A 155 -6.15 20.68 -17.09
C LYS A 155 -5.80 21.89 -16.22
N GLN A 156 -6.79 22.76 -15.98
CA GLN A 156 -6.69 23.92 -15.10
C GLN A 156 -7.86 23.93 -14.10
N GLY A 157 -7.55 24.21 -12.82
CA GLY A 157 -8.51 24.27 -11.72
C GLY A 157 -7.98 23.69 -10.40
N GLY A 158 -8.85 23.61 -9.39
CA GLY A 158 -8.54 23.02 -8.09
C GLY A 158 -8.53 21.49 -8.12
N VAL A 159 -7.68 20.86 -7.30
CA VAL A 159 -7.53 19.40 -7.27
C VAL A 159 -7.60 18.86 -5.84
N CYS A 160 -8.37 17.80 -5.65
CA CYS A 160 -8.33 16.94 -4.47
C CYS A 160 -7.71 15.59 -4.85
N ILE A 161 -6.62 15.22 -4.18
CA ILE A 161 -6.02 13.89 -4.23
C ILE A 161 -6.42 13.20 -2.93
N ASP A 162 -7.40 12.31 -3.01
CA ASP A 162 -7.94 11.59 -1.85
C ASP A 162 -7.27 10.23 -1.70
N GLU A 163 -7.11 9.80 -0.46
CA GLU A 163 -6.39 8.59 -0.06
C GLU A 163 -5.00 8.47 -0.69
N VAL A 164 -4.23 9.57 -0.74
CA VAL A 164 -2.94 9.66 -1.46
C VAL A 164 -1.95 8.56 -1.08
N ALA A 165 -1.99 8.06 0.17
CA ALA A 165 -1.09 7.00 0.63
C ALA A 165 -1.26 5.69 -0.15
N PHE A 166 -2.41 5.48 -0.79
CA PHE A 166 -2.78 4.23 -1.47
C PHE A 166 -2.77 4.32 -2.99
N HIS A 167 -2.30 5.44 -3.56
CA HIS A 167 -2.12 5.55 -5.01
C HIS A 167 -0.91 4.71 -5.44
N PRO A 168 -0.90 4.12 -6.65
CA PRO A 168 0.26 3.37 -7.14
C PRO A 168 1.53 4.24 -7.30
N ASP A 169 1.37 5.47 -7.78
CA ASP A 169 2.47 6.41 -8.04
C ASP A 169 2.20 7.79 -7.38
N PRO A 170 2.13 7.88 -6.05
CA PRO A 170 1.65 9.08 -5.35
C PRO A 170 2.58 10.28 -5.56
N LYS A 171 3.90 10.03 -5.65
CA LYS A 171 4.92 11.06 -5.91
C LYS A 171 4.73 11.72 -7.28
N GLU A 172 4.53 10.93 -8.32
CA GLU A 172 4.30 11.44 -9.69
C GLU A 172 2.93 12.11 -9.84
N MET A 173 1.92 11.60 -9.13
CA MET A 173 0.60 12.23 -9.05
C MET A 173 0.69 13.63 -8.45
N VAL A 174 1.26 13.76 -7.24
CA VAL A 174 1.43 15.06 -6.57
C VAL A 174 2.26 16.01 -7.44
N ARG A 175 3.37 15.53 -8.04
CA ARG A 175 4.19 16.34 -8.95
C ARG A 175 3.37 16.88 -10.14
N SER A 176 2.51 16.06 -10.73
CA SER A 176 1.67 16.46 -11.87
C SER A 176 0.60 17.48 -11.47
N VAL A 177 0.02 17.34 -10.28
CA VAL A 177 -1.00 18.25 -9.75
C VAL A 177 -0.41 19.61 -9.36
N MET A 178 0.81 19.65 -8.79
CA MET A 178 1.48 20.90 -8.41
C MET A 178 1.70 21.87 -9.57
N ALA A 179 1.82 21.36 -10.80
CA ALA A 179 1.97 22.21 -12.00
C ALA A 179 0.77 23.14 -12.25
N LEU A 180 -0.43 22.78 -11.76
CA LEU A 180 -1.65 23.59 -11.93
C LEU A 180 -1.64 24.89 -11.13
N LEU A 181 -0.69 25.05 -10.20
CA LEU A 181 -0.47 26.27 -9.43
C LEU A 181 0.34 27.34 -10.20
N ILE A 182 0.98 27.02 -11.33
CA ILE A 182 1.92 27.96 -11.97
C ILE A 182 1.20 29.20 -12.51
N TRP A 183 0.08 29.00 -13.21
CA TRP A 183 -0.65 30.07 -13.91
C TRP A 183 -1.87 30.59 -13.16
N ASP A 184 -2.24 29.95 -12.06
CA ASP A 184 -3.49 30.21 -11.34
C ASP A 184 -3.27 30.27 -9.83
N ASN A 185 -3.43 31.48 -9.30
CA ASN A 185 -3.30 31.76 -7.88
C ASN A 185 -4.58 31.41 -7.09
N SER A 186 -5.69 31.13 -7.77
CA SER A 186 -6.96 30.70 -7.18
C SER A 186 -7.06 29.18 -7.04
N SER A 187 -6.28 28.41 -7.81
CA SER A 187 -6.16 26.96 -7.66
C SER A 187 -5.77 26.58 -6.23
N ARG A 188 -6.44 25.54 -5.73
CA ARG A 188 -6.17 24.91 -4.44
C ARG A 188 -5.88 23.44 -4.66
N ILE A 189 -4.82 22.93 -4.05
CA ILE A 189 -4.46 21.51 -4.02
C ILE A 189 -4.74 20.97 -2.62
N ARG A 190 -5.55 19.92 -2.54
CA ARG A 190 -6.00 19.29 -1.30
C ARG A 190 -5.50 17.85 -1.34
N ILE A 191 -4.57 17.50 -0.47
CA ILE A 191 -3.97 16.17 -0.38
C ILE A 191 -4.48 15.55 0.91
N ILE A 192 -5.36 14.56 0.81
CA ILE A 192 -6.08 14.00 1.96
C ILE A 192 -5.82 12.50 1.99
N SER A 193 -5.56 11.93 3.17
CA SER A 193 -5.40 10.47 3.30
C SER A 193 -5.51 10.01 4.75
N THR A 194 -5.94 8.76 4.94
CA THR A 194 -5.48 8.02 6.12
C THR A 194 -4.00 7.68 5.97
N PRO A 195 -3.26 7.55 7.08
CA PRO A 195 -1.88 7.12 7.03
C PRO A 195 -1.80 5.65 6.56
N ASP A 196 -0.59 5.28 6.16
CA ASP A 196 -0.19 3.92 5.84
C ASP A 196 1.10 3.63 6.63
N THR A 197 2.21 3.31 5.97
CA THR A 197 3.48 3.02 6.64
C THR A 197 4.43 4.22 6.67
N VAL A 198 5.46 4.15 7.51
CA VAL A 198 6.53 5.17 7.58
C VAL A 198 7.40 5.23 6.31
N ASP A 199 7.36 4.21 5.45
CA ASP A 199 8.08 4.23 4.15
C ASP A 199 7.21 4.81 3.02
N ASN A 200 5.98 5.23 3.32
CA ASN A 200 5.04 5.74 2.34
C ASN A 200 5.38 7.21 1.98
N PHE A 201 5.20 7.58 0.72
CA PHE A 201 5.37 8.98 0.28
C PHE A 201 4.51 9.96 1.09
N PHE A 202 3.31 9.56 1.52
CA PHE A 202 2.47 10.41 2.34
C PHE A 202 3.12 10.70 3.71
N TYR A 203 3.81 9.74 4.31
CA TYR A 203 4.60 9.97 5.53
C TYR A 203 5.69 11.02 5.27
N GLU A 204 6.50 10.84 4.23
CA GLU A 204 7.54 11.80 3.85
C GLU A 204 6.97 13.21 3.66
N LEU A 205 5.83 13.32 2.96
CA LEU A 205 5.15 14.59 2.73
C LEU A 205 4.68 15.22 4.05
N VAL A 206 4.07 14.46 4.95
CA VAL A 206 3.64 14.94 6.27
C VAL A 206 4.84 15.42 7.08
N GLN A 207 5.96 14.68 7.09
CA GLN A 207 7.18 15.09 7.80
C GLN A 207 7.78 16.35 7.19
N ASP A 208 7.86 16.45 5.86
CA ASP A 208 8.35 17.63 5.14
C ASP A 208 7.54 18.89 5.53
N VAL A 209 6.21 18.77 5.65
CA VAL A 209 5.35 19.88 6.04
C VAL A 209 5.51 20.21 7.53
N LYS A 210 5.48 19.20 8.41
CA LYS A 210 5.66 19.41 9.87
C LYS A 210 7.02 20.02 10.22
N THR A 211 8.07 19.70 9.46
CA THR A 211 9.43 20.23 9.65
C THR A 211 9.67 21.55 8.92
N GLY A 212 8.69 22.07 8.19
CA GLY A 212 8.80 23.33 7.44
C GLY A 212 9.65 23.25 6.18
N LYS A 213 10.06 22.04 5.73
CA LYS A 213 10.73 21.84 4.44
C LYS A 213 9.80 22.17 3.26
N ARG A 214 8.48 22.05 3.46
CA ARG A 214 7.45 22.49 2.52
C ARG A 214 6.47 23.43 3.21
N ASP A 215 6.27 24.59 2.60
CA ASP A 215 5.33 25.62 3.07
C ASP A 215 3.89 25.29 2.64
N TYR A 216 3.35 24.20 3.18
CA TYR A 216 1.96 23.78 2.97
C TYR A 216 1.21 23.87 4.30
N ALA A 217 -0.10 24.12 4.25
CA ALA A 217 -0.91 24.00 5.45
C ALA A 217 -1.11 22.52 5.82
N TYR A 218 -1.05 22.23 7.12
CA TYR A 218 -1.22 20.89 7.66
C TYR A 218 -2.47 20.82 8.54
N LEU A 219 -3.26 19.77 8.36
CA LEU A 219 -4.35 19.41 9.24
C LEU A 219 -4.20 17.97 9.69
N GLU A 220 -4.58 17.71 10.94
CA GLU A 220 -4.65 16.37 11.51
C GLU A 220 -6.00 16.19 12.21
N THR A 221 -6.67 15.06 11.96
CA THR A 221 -7.95 14.75 12.59
C THR A 221 -8.04 13.26 12.94
N PRO A 222 -7.45 12.85 14.08
CA PRO A 222 -7.64 11.51 14.62
C PRO A 222 -9.09 11.30 15.05
N PHE A 223 -9.47 10.04 15.23
CA PHE A 223 -10.85 9.65 15.54
C PHE A 223 -11.34 10.28 16.84
N GLN A 224 -10.48 10.32 17.86
CA GLN A 224 -10.79 10.99 19.11
C GLN A 224 -11.11 12.48 18.91
N LYS A 225 -10.29 13.22 18.15
CA LYS A 225 -10.56 14.64 17.84
C LYS A 225 -11.91 14.79 17.12
N ALA A 226 -12.26 13.88 16.20
CA ALA A 226 -13.54 13.93 15.53
C ALA A 226 -14.72 13.66 16.49
N LEU A 227 -14.56 12.73 17.44
CA LEU A 227 -15.53 12.43 18.49
C LEU A 227 -15.75 13.60 19.44
N ASP A 228 -14.66 14.21 19.92
CA ASP A 228 -14.68 15.37 20.80
C ASP A 228 -15.37 16.57 20.13
N LEU A 229 -15.28 16.64 18.81
CA LEU A 229 -15.93 17.65 17.96
C LEU A 229 -17.29 17.21 17.41
N GLY A 230 -17.94 16.21 18.03
CA GLY A 230 -19.35 15.90 17.80
C GLY A 230 -19.67 14.90 16.68
N LEU A 231 -18.70 14.12 16.21
CA LEU A 231 -18.93 13.08 15.18
C LEU A 231 -20.04 12.11 15.59
N PHE A 232 -19.97 11.56 16.81
CA PHE A 232 -20.97 10.57 17.24
C PHE A 232 -22.34 11.21 17.51
N GLN A 233 -22.38 12.45 18.03
CA GLN A 233 -23.62 13.23 18.14
C GLN A 233 -24.30 13.37 16.77
N ARG A 234 -23.52 13.65 15.71
CA ARG A 234 -24.03 13.71 14.34
C ARG A 234 -24.55 12.36 13.86
N ILE A 235 -23.85 11.27 14.15
CA ILE A 235 -24.28 9.91 13.79
C ILE A 235 -25.62 9.57 14.48
N CYS A 236 -25.74 9.86 15.78
CA CYS A 236 -26.99 9.71 16.52
C CYS A 236 -28.13 10.50 15.89
N TYR A 237 -27.89 11.78 15.56
CA TYR A 237 -28.89 12.63 14.91
C TYR A 237 -29.37 12.07 13.56
N VAL A 238 -28.45 11.70 12.67
CA VAL A 238 -28.78 11.13 11.35
C VAL A 238 -29.55 9.82 11.48
N ASN A 239 -29.21 9.00 12.48
CA ASN A 239 -29.86 7.72 12.75
C ASN A 239 -31.10 7.85 13.67
N GLN A 240 -31.57 9.08 13.95
CA GLN A 240 -32.72 9.36 14.82
C GLN A 240 -32.62 8.65 16.19
N SER A 241 -31.40 8.57 16.72
CA SER A 241 -31.07 7.94 18.00
C SER A 241 -30.68 8.99 19.03
N GLN A 242 -30.98 8.75 20.30
CA GLN A 242 -30.52 9.64 21.37
C GLN A 242 -29.02 9.46 21.62
N TRP A 243 -28.33 10.59 21.77
CA TRP A 243 -26.92 10.61 22.14
C TRP A 243 -26.76 10.55 23.67
N SER A 244 -25.76 9.81 24.14
CA SER A 244 -25.21 9.91 25.49
C SER A 244 -23.70 9.63 25.44
N ILE A 245 -22.97 10.10 26.45
CA ILE A 245 -21.52 9.86 26.53
C ILE A 245 -21.21 8.36 26.71
N GLU A 246 -22.04 7.63 27.45
CA GLU A 246 -21.87 6.19 27.67
C GLU A 246 -22.04 5.41 26.36
N LEU A 247 -23.03 5.78 25.54
CA LEU A 247 -23.23 5.17 24.22
C LEU A 247 -22.06 5.49 23.28
N GLN A 248 -21.52 6.71 23.35
CA GLN A 248 -20.36 7.10 22.56
C GLN A 248 -19.15 6.24 22.91
N THR A 249 -18.85 6.07 24.20
CA THR A 249 -17.70 5.28 24.65
C THR A 249 -17.82 3.80 24.23
N ILE A 250 -19.03 3.23 24.35
CA ILE A 250 -19.27 1.84 23.91
C ILE A 250 -19.08 1.73 22.40
N TRP A 251 -19.70 2.63 21.62
CA TRP A 251 -19.60 2.63 20.17
C TRP A 251 -18.17 2.85 19.70
N GLU A 252 -17.44 3.78 20.30
CA GLU A 252 -16.04 4.03 20.00
C GLU A 252 -15.20 2.76 20.20
N GLN A 253 -15.38 2.07 21.34
CA GLN A 253 -14.65 0.83 21.61
C GLN A 253 -14.98 -0.26 20.58
N GLU A 254 -16.25 -0.40 20.19
CA GLU A 254 -16.67 -1.33 19.14
C GLU A 254 -16.01 -1.01 17.79
N ILE A 255 -15.91 0.28 17.42
CA ILE A 255 -15.22 0.70 16.20
C ILE A 255 -13.72 0.40 16.29
N ARG A 256 -13.07 0.71 17.41
CA ARG A 256 -11.65 0.39 17.62
C ARG A 256 -11.40 -1.11 17.50
N ASP A 257 -12.27 -1.93 18.08
CA ASP A 257 -12.17 -3.39 18.00
C ASP A 257 -12.30 -3.94 16.56
N ILE A 258 -13.05 -3.28 15.67
CA ILE A 258 -13.13 -3.65 14.25
C ILE A 258 -11.79 -3.47 13.54
N TYR A 259 -11.05 -2.42 13.87
CA TYR A 259 -9.80 -2.08 13.19
C TYR A 259 -8.56 -2.68 13.83
N ARG A 260 -8.67 -3.27 15.03
CA ARG A 260 -7.54 -3.91 15.70
C ARG A 260 -6.88 -5.01 14.84
N PRO A 261 -5.54 -5.12 14.85
CA PRO A 261 -4.58 -4.32 15.64
C PRO A 261 -4.12 -3.01 14.97
N PHE A 262 -4.78 -2.57 13.89
CA PHE A 262 -4.43 -1.39 13.09
C PHE A 262 -5.28 -0.16 13.43
N ASP A 263 -5.96 -0.15 14.56
CA ASP A 263 -6.79 0.96 14.99
C ASP A 263 -6.00 2.28 15.05
N ALA A 264 -4.74 2.27 15.47
CA ALA A 264 -3.90 3.48 15.49
C ALA A 264 -3.71 4.13 14.09
N VAL A 265 -3.45 3.31 13.05
CA VAL A 265 -3.27 3.82 11.68
C VAL A 265 -4.60 4.13 10.99
N GLU A 266 -5.61 3.30 11.21
CA GLU A 266 -6.90 3.46 10.54
C GLU A 266 -7.72 4.62 11.18
N LEU A 267 -7.52 4.87 12.47
CA LEU A 267 -8.34 5.80 13.26
C LEU A 267 -7.57 6.99 13.82
N ASP A 268 -6.33 6.82 14.29
CA ASP A 268 -5.65 7.83 15.12
C ASP A 268 -4.56 8.62 14.39
N CYS A 269 -4.53 8.54 13.06
CA CYS A 269 -3.57 9.28 12.21
C CYS A 269 -2.09 8.90 12.46
N GLU A 270 -1.84 7.74 13.07
CA GLU A 270 -0.51 7.21 13.32
C GLU A 270 0.00 6.41 12.12
N PHE A 271 1.25 6.59 11.73
CA PHE A 271 1.83 5.79 10.65
C PHE A 271 2.33 4.46 11.20
N LEU A 272 2.05 3.38 10.48
CA LEU A 272 2.58 2.07 10.83
C LEU A 272 4.09 2.06 10.66
N ASP A 273 4.75 2.03 11.81
CA ASP A 273 6.19 1.81 11.90
C ASP A 273 6.46 0.35 12.22
N TYR A 274 6.55 -0.46 11.18
CA TYR A 274 6.96 -1.84 11.34
C TYR A 274 8.47 -2.01 11.61
N SER A 275 9.27 -0.94 11.65
CA SER A 275 10.71 -1.06 11.98
C SER A 275 10.94 -1.52 13.43
N LYS A 276 9.92 -1.42 14.29
CA LYS A 276 10.00 -1.77 15.72
C LYS A 276 9.17 -3.02 16.00
N GLY A 277 9.86 -4.14 16.24
CA GLY A 277 9.23 -5.38 16.72
C GLY A 277 9.66 -6.68 16.01
N GLY A 278 10.41 -6.58 14.91
CA GLY A 278 11.03 -7.74 14.28
C GLY A 278 12.30 -8.21 14.97
N ILE A 279 12.88 -9.31 14.49
CA ILE A 279 14.14 -9.86 15.02
C ILE A 279 15.39 -9.19 14.47
N PHE A 280 15.24 -8.23 13.56
CA PHE A 280 16.32 -7.47 12.95
C PHE A 280 16.19 -6.01 13.36
N ASP A 281 17.11 -5.51 14.19
CA ASP A 281 17.15 -4.09 14.50
C ASP A 281 17.64 -3.30 13.27
N PRO A 282 16.91 -2.28 12.79
CA PRO A 282 17.35 -1.46 11.66
C PRO A 282 18.70 -0.77 11.90
N ASP A 283 19.02 -0.40 13.15
CA ASP A 283 20.24 0.32 13.50
C ASP A 283 21.49 -0.58 13.50
N ASP A 284 21.29 -1.91 13.49
CA ASP A 284 22.37 -2.88 13.45
C ASP A 284 22.98 -3.05 12.05
N PHE A 285 22.23 -2.70 10.98
CA PHE A 285 22.70 -2.75 9.61
C PHE A 285 23.71 -1.64 9.31
N GLN A 286 24.83 -2.02 8.69
CA GLN A 286 25.88 -1.06 8.34
C GLN A 286 25.66 -0.57 6.90
N LEU A 287 25.32 0.71 6.73
CA LEU A 287 25.23 1.29 5.39
C LEU A 287 26.63 1.52 4.80
N MET A 288 26.77 1.26 3.51
CA MET A 288 28.05 1.40 2.79
C MET A 288 27.83 1.95 1.38
N THR A 289 28.60 2.95 1.00
CA THR A 289 28.64 3.48 -0.37
C THR A 289 29.41 2.55 -1.31
N TRP A 290 29.26 2.74 -2.62
CA TRP A 290 30.04 1.97 -3.59
C TRP A 290 31.55 2.23 -3.46
N GLU A 291 31.92 3.48 -3.16
CA GLU A 291 33.30 3.92 -2.97
C GLU A 291 33.96 3.23 -1.78
N GLU A 292 33.22 3.05 -0.68
CA GLU A 292 33.66 2.33 0.51
C GLU A 292 33.72 0.82 0.29
N PHE A 293 32.84 0.27 -0.56
CA PHE A 293 32.83 -1.14 -0.91
C PHE A 293 33.95 -1.53 -1.91
N ARG A 294 34.35 -0.61 -2.80
CA ARG A 294 35.31 -0.86 -3.89
C ARG A 294 36.60 -1.60 -3.47
N PRO A 295 37.24 -1.32 -2.31
CA PRO A 295 38.43 -2.07 -1.88
C PRO A 295 38.18 -3.58 -1.66
N TYR A 296 36.93 -3.96 -1.37
CA TYR A 296 36.54 -5.35 -1.12
C TYR A 296 36.12 -6.08 -2.39
N SER A 297 35.65 -5.36 -3.43
CA SER A 297 35.07 -5.98 -4.63
C SER A 297 36.02 -6.92 -5.37
N ASP A 298 37.32 -6.60 -5.37
CA ASP A 298 38.34 -7.40 -6.06
C ASP A 298 38.83 -8.60 -5.22
N SER A 299 38.40 -8.68 -3.96
CA SER A 299 38.87 -9.70 -3.00
C SER A 299 37.73 -10.44 -2.30
N LEU A 300 36.53 -10.44 -2.89
CA LEU A 300 35.40 -11.21 -2.39
C LEU A 300 35.76 -12.70 -2.32
N HIS A 301 35.44 -13.34 -1.20
CA HIS A 301 35.68 -14.77 -1.02
C HIS A 301 34.56 -15.60 -1.66
N ASP A 302 33.32 -15.11 -1.53
CA ASP A 302 32.14 -15.76 -2.06
C ASP A 302 31.12 -14.71 -2.49
N GLU A 303 30.33 -15.07 -3.49
CA GLU A 303 29.21 -14.28 -3.99
C GLU A 303 28.07 -15.24 -4.33
N VAL A 304 26.83 -14.84 -4.04
CA VAL A 304 25.63 -15.65 -4.25
C VAL A 304 24.43 -14.77 -4.55
N ILE A 305 23.56 -15.25 -5.44
CA ILE A 305 22.20 -14.75 -5.58
C ILE A 305 21.25 -15.80 -5.02
N ALA A 306 20.36 -15.42 -4.12
CA ALA A 306 19.31 -16.28 -3.62
C ALA A 306 17.93 -15.72 -3.96
N PHE A 307 16.99 -16.60 -4.30
CA PHE A 307 15.60 -16.25 -4.52
C PHE A 307 14.67 -17.06 -3.64
N ASP A 308 13.61 -16.39 -3.19
CA ASP A 308 12.41 -17.03 -2.65
C ASP A 308 11.28 -16.90 -3.68
N LEU A 309 10.63 -18.04 -3.97
CA LEU A 309 9.66 -18.18 -5.06
C LEU A 309 8.34 -18.68 -4.50
N ALA A 310 7.27 -17.93 -4.73
CA ALA A 310 5.94 -18.31 -4.29
C ALA A 310 5.19 -19.29 -5.23
N THR A 311 5.88 -20.04 -6.11
CA THR A 311 5.19 -20.97 -7.04
C THR A 311 5.95 -22.27 -7.29
N THR A 312 5.28 -23.41 -7.08
CA THR A 312 5.67 -24.67 -7.72
C THR A 312 4.69 -25.17 -8.77
N ALA A 313 5.28 -25.87 -9.74
CA ALA A 313 4.66 -26.56 -10.86
C ALA A 313 3.54 -27.59 -10.51
N LYS A 314 3.19 -27.80 -9.23
CA LYS A 314 2.02 -28.62 -8.85
C LYS A 314 0.69 -27.90 -9.13
N GLU A 315 0.68 -26.58 -9.26
CA GLU A 315 -0.52 -25.81 -9.58
C GLU A 315 -0.84 -25.74 -11.08
N MET A 316 -0.02 -26.33 -11.94
CA MET A 316 -0.26 -26.40 -13.40
C MET A 316 -1.34 -27.41 -13.81
N GLY A 317 -1.78 -28.29 -12.90
CA GLY A 317 -2.71 -29.38 -13.22
C GLY A 317 -4.19 -29.00 -13.27
N ASP A 318 -4.61 -27.91 -12.61
CA ASP A 318 -6.05 -27.66 -12.37
C ASP A 318 -6.52 -26.20 -12.52
N ARG A 319 -5.72 -25.33 -13.13
CA ARG A 319 -6.05 -23.89 -13.20
C ARG A 319 -6.14 -23.34 -14.61
N ARG A 320 -7.25 -23.68 -15.28
CA ARG A 320 -7.95 -22.68 -16.10
C ARG A 320 -8.83 -21.85 -15.16
N LYS A 321 -8.25 -20.88 -14.44
CA LYS A 321 -8.86 -19.73 -13.71
C LYS A 321 -8.05 -19.44 -12.43
N GLY A 322 -7.22 -18.40 -12.46
CA GLY A 322 -6.53 -17.87 -11.28
C GLY A 322 -5.58 -16.75 -11.70
N THR A 323 -6.04 -15.51 -11.56
CA THR A 323 -5.45 -14.25 -12.06
C THR A 323 -4.65 -13.50 -10.99
N GLU A 324 -4.04 -14.20 -10.02
CA GLU A 324 -3.29 -13.53 -8.94
C GLU A 324 -1.78 -13.68 -9.14
N PRO A 325 -1.04 -12.57 -9.32
CA PRO A 325 0.40 -12.61 -9.53
C PRO A 325 1.15 -12.88 -8.21
N PHE A 326 2.27 -13.59 -8.30
CA PHE A 326 3.07 -14.06 -7.17
C PHE A 326 4.24 -13.13 -6.90
N TYR A 327 4.64 -12.98 -5.63
CA TYR A 327 5.86 -12.27 -5.31
C TYR A 327 7.09 -13.16 -5.56
N THR A 328 8.09 -12.60 -6.23
CA THR A 328 9.43 -13.17 -6.36
C THR A 328 10.40 -12.17 -5.74
N PHE A 329 11.27 -12.64 -4.83
CA PHE A 329 12.28 -11.80 -4.20
C PHE A 329 13.67 -12.40 -4.38
N GLY A 330 14.63 -11.59 -4.82
CA GLY A 330 16.01 -11.96 -5.01
C GLY A 330 16.97 -11.07 -4.22
N VAL A 331 17.96 -11.68 -3.58
CA VAL A 331 19.03 -10.99 -2.84
C VAL A 331 20.38 -11.35 -3.44
N HIS A 332 21.17 -10.33 -3.78
CA HIS A 332 22.56 -10.50 -4.18
C HIS A 332 23.47 -10.23 -2.96
N MET A 333 24.18 -11.27 -2.50
CA MET A 333 25.02 -11.21 -1.30
C MET A 333 26.46 -11.65 -1.60
N ALA A 334 27.43 -10.90 -1.06
CA ALA A 334 28.84 -11.23 -1.10
C ALA A 334 29.44 -11.40 0.31
N ARG A 335 30.61 -12.04 0.39
CA ARG A 335 31.31 -12.29 1.66
C ARG A 335 32.80 -11.95 1.55
N HIS A 336 33.33 -11.28 2.57
CA HIS A 336 34.77 -11.10 2.75
C HIS A 336 35.15 -11.19 4.23
N LYS A 337 36.02 -12.14 4.60
CA LYS A 337 36.58 -12.29 5.98
C LYS A 337 35.55 -12.15 7.12
N GLY A 338 34.36 -12.73 6.95
CA GLY A 338 33.30 -12.70 7.97
C GLY A 338 32.35 -11.51 7.89
N MET A 339 32.60 -10.55 7.00
CA MET A 339 31.66 -9.52 6.59
C MET A 339 30.76 -10.04 5.47
N TYR A 340 29.49 -9.66 5.52
CA TYR A 340 28.48 -9.99 4.52
C TYR A 340 27.97 -8.69 3.90
N PHE A 341 27.96 -8.61 2.58
CA PHE A 341 27.54 -7.43 1.84
C PHE A 341 26.27 -7.76 1.06
N VAL A 342 25.19 -7.04 1.28
CA VAL A 342 24.02 -7.06 0.41
C VAL A 342 24.24 -6.01 -0.67
N LEU A 343 24.48 -6.49 -1.88
CA LEU A 343 24.94 -5.66 -3.01
C LEU A 343 23.78 -5.11 -3.84
N ASP A 344 22.69 -5.86 -3.96
CA ASP A 344 21.48 -5.45 -4.66
C ASP A 344 20.30 -6.38 -4.33
N ILE A 345 19.09 -5.94 -4.65
CA ILE A 345 17.87 -6.75 -4.56
C ILE A 345 17.06 -6.65 -5.86
N ILE A 346 16.21 -7.64 -6.10
CA ILE A 346 15.16 -7.55 -7.12
C ILE A 346 13.88 -8.12 -6.54
N TYR A 347 12.76 -7.51 -6.87
CA TYR A 347 11.46 -8.03 -6.48
C TYR A 347 10.40 -7.64 -7.49
N ALA A 348 9.45 -8.53 -7.73
CA ALA A 348 8.33 -8.28 -8.62
C ALA A 348 7.13 -9.14 -8.23
N GLN A 349 5.94 -8.63 -8.54
CA GLN A 349 4.72 -9.44 -8.55
C GLN A 349 4.47 -9.89 -9.99
N ALA A 350 4.65 -11.17 -10.28
CA ALA A 350 4.65 -11.72 -11.63
C ALA A 350 3.96 -13.09 -11.68
N ASP A 351 3.48 -13.48 -12.86
CA ASP A 351 3.16 -14.88 -13.11
C ASP A 351 4.44 -15.75 -13.16
N ALA A 352 4.27 -17.07 -13.20
CA ALA A 352 5.39 -18.00 -13.15
C ALA A 352 6.42 -17.80 -14.29
N GLU A 353 5.97 -17.53 -15.51
CA GLU A 353 6.86 -17.38 -16.67
C GLU A 353 7.62 -16.05 -16.62
N ALA A 354 6.93 -14.96 -16.25
CA ALA A 354 7.56 -13.67 -16.04
C ALA A 354 8.53 -13.70 -14.84
N GLY A 355 8.21 -14.43 -13.76
CA GLY A 355 9.10 -14.66 -12.63
C GLY A 355 10.37 -15.41 -13.02
N ASP A 356 10.24 -16.52 -13.76
CA ASP A 356 11.38 -17.30 -14.24
C ASP A 356 12.32 -16.49 -15.13
N ARG A 357 11.77 -15.69 -16.06
CA ARG A 357 12.57 -14.79 -16.91
C ARG A 357 13.31 -13.75 -16.09
N LEU A 358 12.64 -13.13 -15.11
CA LEU A 358 13.24 -12.15 -14.22
C LEU A 358 14.45 -12.73 -13.46
N ILE A 359 14.33 -13.94 -12.94
CA ILE A 359 15.43 -14.64 -12.27
C ILE A 359 16.61 -14.82 -13.23
N MET A 360 16.33 -15.37 -14.42
CA MET A 360 17.39 -15.70 -15.38
C MET A 360 18.13 -14.46 -15.88
N ASP A 361 17.39 -13.40 -16.19
CA ASP A 361 17.95 -12.15 -16.70
C ASP A 361 18.79 -11.45 -15.62
N TRP A 362 18.31 -11.43 -14.37
CA TRP A 362 19.05 -10.81 -13.27
C TRP A 362 20.33 -11.58 -12.94
N VAL A 363 20.27 -12.92 -12.86
CA VAL A 363 21.45 -13.77 -12.64
C VAL A 363 22.50 -13.54 -13.72
N ARG A 364 22.09 -13.50 -15.00
CA ARG A 364 23.01 -13.27 -16.13
C ARG A 364 23.60 -11.86 -16.10
N ALA A 365 22.79 -10.85 -15.78
CA ALA A 365 23.23 -9.47 -15.70
C ALA A 365 24.26 -9.26 -14.58
N LYS A 366 24.06 -9.88 -13.42
CA LYS A 366 24.97 -9.78 -12.27
C LYS A 366 26.25 -10.60 -12.41
N LYS A 367 26.27 -11.60 -13.31
CA LYS A 367 27.41 -12.51 -13.56
C LYS A 367 27.84 -13.32 -12.32
N VAL A 368 26.93 -13.50 -11.36
CA VAL A 368 27.21 -14.22 -10.11
C VAL A 368 27.08 -15.71 -10.35
N THR A 369 28.15 -16.46 -10.11
CA THR A 369 28.21 -17.88 -10.47
C THR A 369 27.38 -18.80 -9.56
N LYS A 370 27.03 -18.39 -8.34
CA LYS A 370 26.30 -19.21 -7.36
C LYS A 370 24.86 -18.70 -7.24
N VAL A 371 23.88 -19.56 -7.52
CA VAL A 371 22.45 -19.23 -7.47
C VAL A 371 21.76 -20.19 -6.50
N VAL A 372 20.88 -19.68 -5.65
CA VAL A 372 20.12 -20.45 -4.66
C VAL A 372 18.64 -20.22 -4.94
N LEU A 373 17.89 -21.31 -5.03
CA LEU A 373 16.44 -21.28 -5.20
C LEU A 373 15.81 -22.11 -4.07
N GLU A 374 14.67 -21.65 -3.55
CA GLU A 374 13.90 -22.44 -2.58
C GLU A 374 13.50 -23.79 -3.19
N GLU A 375 13.71 -24.88 -2.44
CA GLU A 375 13.31 -26.22 -2.83
C GLU A 375 12.07 -26.64 -2.03
N GLU A 376 10.89 -26.49 -2.63
CA GLU A 376 9.68 -27.03 -2.01
C GLU A 376 9.72 -28.56 -1.90
N PRO A 377 9.17 -29.12 -0.81
CA PRO A 377 9.11 -30.57 -0.62
C PRO A 377 8.21 -31.24 -1.66
N GLY A 378 8.82 -32.03 -2.56
CA GLY A 378 8.08 -32.86 -3.51
C GLY A 378 8.81 -33.10 -4.83
N SER A 379 8.16 -33.83 -5.74
CA SER A 379 8.69 -34.08 -7.08
C SER A 379 8.63 -32.84 -7.99
N SER A 380 7.74 -31.88 -7.71
CA SER A 380 7.63 -30.61 -8.43
C SER A 380 8.83 -29.68 -8.19
N GLY A 381 9.23 -29.45 -6.93
CA GLY A 381 10.40 -28.64 -6.59
C GLY A 381 11.71 -29.18 -7.19
N LYS A 382 11.89 -30.52 -7.16
CA LYS A 382 13.05 -31.18 -7.79
C LYS A 382 13.08 -31.01 -9.31
N LYS A 383 11.93 -31.08 -9.98
CA LYS A 383 11.82 -30.85 -11.43
C LYS A 383 12.12 -29.41 -11.79
N TYR A 384 11.62 -28.45 -11.01
CA TYR A 384 11.88 -27.03 -11.21
C TYR A 384 13.37 -26.70 -11.06
N LEU A 385 14.03 -27.21 -10.02
CA LEU A 385 15.49 -27.07 -9.88
C LEU A 385 16.27 -27.71 -11.04
N ALA A 386 15.82 -28.84 -11.57
CA ALA A 386 16.44 -29.47 -12.74
C ALA A 386 16.27 -28.61 -14.00
N PHE A 387 15.11 -27.98 -14.19
CA PHE A 387 14.85 -27.01 -15.25
C PHE A 387 15.78 -25.79 -15.12
N MET A 388 15.83 -25.16 -13.95
CA MET A 388 16.68 -23.98 -13.73
C MET A 388 18.17 -24.29 -13.91
N ARG A 389 18.64 -25.48 -13.52
CA ARG A 389 20.01 -25.95 -13.79
C ARG A 389 20.32 -26.07 -15.29
N LYS A 390 19.32 -26.39 -16.11
CA LYS A 390 19.48 -26.49 -17.57
C LYS A 390 19.53 -25.10 -18.20
N GLU A 391 18.64 -24.20 -17.80
CA GLU A 391 18.53 -22.84 -18.36
C GLU A 391 19.68 -21.91 -17.91
N LEU A 392 20.20 -22.13 -16.71
CA LEU A 392 21.36 -21.43 -16.16
C LEU A 392 22.64 -22.28 -16.29
N LYS A 393 22.84 -22.93 -17.43
CA LYS A 393 24.08 -23.68 -17.71
C LYS A 393 25.29 -22.77 -17.61
N GLY A 394 26.27 -23.16 -16.78
CA GLY A 394 27.44 -22.33 -16.46
C GLY A 394 27.35 -21.65 -15.09
N PHE A 395 26.15 -21.61 -14.50
CA PHE A 395 25.92 -21.19 -13.12
C PHE A 395 25.71 -22.41 -12.22
N LYS A 396 26.08 -22.26 -10.96
CA LYS A 396 25.98 -23.26 -9.90
C LYS A 396 24.66 -23.05 -9.13
N VAL A 397 23.62 -23.77 -9.54
CA VAL A 397 22.27 -23.67 -8.95
C VAL A 397 22.06 -24.68 -7.81
N LEU A 398 21.82 -24.15 -6.60
CA LEU A 398 21.62 -24.87 -5.35
C LEU A 398 20.15 -24.82 -4.90
N GLY A 399 19.65 -25.92 -4.36
CA GLY A 399 18.35 -25.97 -3.70
C GLY A 399 18.46 -25.66 -2.20
N ALA A 400 17.49 -24.92 -1.67
CA ALA A 400 17.33 -24.65 -0.25
C ALA A 400 16.02 -25.28 0.27
N ALA A 401 16.09 -26.52 0.77
CA ALA A 401 14.95 -27.18 1.40
C ALA A 401 14.84 -26.77 2.89
N PRO A 402 13.69 -26.22 3.35
CA PRO A 402 13.52 -25.85 4.74
C PRO A 402 13.43 -27.09 5.64
N LYS A 403 14.37 -27.24 6.59
CA LYS A 403 14.37 -28.33 7.60
C LYS A 403 13.85 -27.91 8.98
N LYS A 404 13.70 -26.61 9.22
CA LYS A 404 13.29 -26.00 10.51
C LYS A 404 12.28 -24.90 10.25
N ASP A 405 11.55 -24.49 11.29
CA ASP A 405 10.65 -23.34 11.24
C ASP A 405 11.39 -22.07 10.79
N LYS A 406 10.65 -21.13 10.17
CA LYS A 406 11.24 -19.92 9.56
C LYS A 406 12.05 -19.10 10.58
N LEU A 407 11.55 -18.96 11.82
CA LEU A 407 12.19 -18.17 12.87
C LEU A 407 13.54 -18.74 13.27
N THR A 408 13.62 -20.05 13.50
CA THR A 408 14.88 -20.73 13.80
C THR A 408 15.89 -20.63 12.66
N ARG A 409 15.44 -20.61 11.40
CA ARG A 409 16.32 -20.42 10.22
C ARG A 409 16.87 -19.00 10.12
N ALA A 410 16.10 -18.00 10.52
CA ALA A 410 16.48 -16.59 10.43
C ALA A 410 17.45 -16.13 11.55
N ARG A 411 17.36 -16.72 12.75
CA ARG A 411 18.20 -16.36 13.92
C ARG A 411 19.71 -16.26 13.64
N PRO A 412 20.35 -17.21 12.91
CA PRO A 412 21.77 -17.10 12.60
C PRO A 412 22.13 -15.87 11.75
N PHE A 413 21.25 -15.46 10.83
CA PHE A 413 21.46 -14.26 10.03
C PHE A 413 21.19 -12.99 10.86
N ALA A 414 20.12 -12.97 11.66
CA ALA A 414 19.84 -11.89 12.62
C ALA A 414 21.00 -11.66 13.59
N HIS A 415 21.64 -12.73 14.06
CA HIS A 415 22.84 -12.63 14.89
C HIS A 415 24.03 -11.98 14.17
N LYS A 416 24.14 -12.12 12.84
CA LYS A 416 25.18 -11.41 12.06
C LYS A 416 24.87 -9.93 11.91
N VAL A 417 23.60 -9.60 11.71
CA VAL A 417 23.12 -8.21 11.72
C VAL A 417 23.43 -7.57 13.07
N ALA A 418 23.01 -8.19 14.18
CA ALA A 418 23.22 -7.68 15.55
C ALA A 418 24.68 -7.58 16.01
N ASN A 419 25.62 -8.19 15.29
CA ASN A 419 27.07 -8.02 15.54
C ASN A 419 27.72 -7.05 14.54
N HIS A 420 26.92 -6.25 13.83
CA HIS A 420 27.35 -5.29 12.81
C HIS A 420 28.21 -5.92 11.71
N GLN A 421 27.93 -7.17 11.33
CA GLN A 421 28.70 -7.90 10.31
C GLN A 421 28.01 -7.92 8.94
N VAL A 422 26.85 -7.26 8.82
CA VAL A 422 26.06 -7.18 7.58
C VAL A 422 26.04 -5.74 7.10
N TYR A 423 26.59 -5.54 5.90
CA TYR A 423 26.71 -4.26 5.23
C TYR A 423 25.73 -4.19 4.06
N ILE A 424 25.00 -3.08 3.93
CA ILE A 424 24.04 -2.85 2.86
C ILE A 424 24.57 -1.74 1.96
N LEU A 425 24.76 -2.06 0.68
CA LEU A 425 25.16 -1.04 -0.29
C LEU A 425 24.02 -0.05 -0.55
N SER A 426 24.34 1.21 -0.86
CA SER A 426 23.35 2.26 -1.17
C SER A 426 22.64 2.10 -2.53
N PHE A 427 22.04 0.94 -2.81
CA PHE A 427 21.21 0.71 -4.02
C PHE A 427 19.81 1.34 -3.88
N LYS A 428 19.05 1.46 -4.98
CA LYS A 428 17.78 2.23 -5.08
C LYS A 428 16.78 2.00 -3.93
N ASP A 429 16.66 0.77 -3.44
CA ASP A 429 15.67 0.36 -2.44
C ASP A 429 16.30 -0.21 -1.15
N HIS A 430 17.54 0.18 -0.81
CA HIS A 430 18.26 -0.34 0.37
C HIS A 430 17.55 -0.07 1.70
N MET A 431 16.96 1.12 1.87
CA MET A 431 16.18 1.44 3.07
C MET A 431 14.89 0.62 3.16
N LYS A 432 14.24 0.35 2.03
CA LYS A 432 13.05 -0.53 2.00
C LYS A 432 13.41 -1.96 2.36
N TYR A 433 14.56 -2.45 1.92
CA TYR A 433 15.06 -3.77 2.25
C TYR A 433 15.30 -3.93 3.76
N ILE A 434 16.04 -3.00 4.37
CA ILE A 434 16.27 -2.95 5.83
C ILE A 434 14.92 -2.90 6.54
N SER A 435 14.06 -1.98 6.10
CA SER A 435 12.73 -1.84 6.64
C SER A 435 11.98 -3.17 6.64
N TRP A 436 11.85 -3.87 5.50
CA TRP A 436 11.20 -5.19 5.38
C TRP A 436 11.76 -6.22 6.37
N LEU A 437 13.07 -6.36 6.45
CA LEU A 437 13.72 -7.27 7.39
C LEU A 437 13.33 -6.94 8.83
N SER A 438 13.40 -5.66 9.22
CA SER A 438 13.06 -5.20 10.56
C SER A 438 11.58 -5.38 10.94
N ARG A 439 10.70 -5.60 9.96
CA ARG A 439 9.27 -5.93 10.17
C ARG A 439 9.01 -7.38 10.49
N TRP A 440 9.99 -8.25 10.29
CA TRP A 440 9.79 -9.69 10.36
C TRP A 440 10.18 -10.26 11.73
N PRO A 441 9.36 -11.12 12.36
CA PRO A 441 8.12 -11.70 11.85
C PRO A 441 6.92 -10.73 11.88
N THR A 442 6.09 -10.79 10.84
CA THR A 442 4.91 -9.93 10.73
C THR A 442 3.71 -10.53 11.48
N PRO A 443 2.84 -9.70 12.11
CA PRO A 443 1.66 -10.19 12.86
C PRO A 443 0.59 -10.82 11.96
N GLN A 444 0.64 -10.54 10.65
CA GLN A 444 -0.22 -11.12 9.62
C GLN A 444 0.60 -11.51 8.39
N PRO A 445 0.08 -12.39 7.51
CA PRO A 445 0.78 -12.80 6.31
C PRO A 445 1.10 -11.61 5.40
N MET A 446 2.38 -11.27 5.29
CA MET A 446 2.90 -10.28 4.36
C MET A 446 3.91 -11.00 3.47
N PRO A 447 3.49 -11.53 2.30
CA PRO A 447 4.32 -12.40 1.47
C PRO A 447 5.67 -11.77 1.13
N LEU A 448 5.67 -10.56 0.55
CA LEU A 448 6.90 -9.86 0.16
C LEU A 448 7.92 -9.70 1.30
N ILE A 449 7.47 -9.45 2.54
CA ILE A 449 8.36 -9.33 3.71
C ILE A 449 8.94 -10.70 4.08
N SER A 450 8.10 -11.73 4.06
CA SER A 450 8.55 -13.10 4.33
C SER A 450 9.55 -13.57 3.28
N ASP A 451 9.27 -13.29 2.01
CA ASP A 451 10.11 -13.68 0.86
C ASP A 451 11.46 -12.96 0.90
N ALA A 452 11.48 -11.67 1.29
CA ALA A 452 12.71 -10.93 1.50
C ALA A 452 13.60 -11.58 2.58
N VAL A 453 13.00 -11.99 3.70
CA VAL A 453 13.73 -12.64 4.80
C VAL A 453 14.21 -14.03 4.39
N ASP A 454 13.36 -14.84 3.76
CA ASP A 454 13.72 -16.18 3.33
C ASP A 454 14.86 -16.15 2.28
N ALA A 455 14.77 -15.27 1.29
CA ALA A 455 15.85 -15.07 0.31
C ALA A 455 17.17 -14.64 0.97
N SER A 456 17.11 -13.70 1.92
CA SER A 456 18.28 -13.24 2.68
C SER A 456 18.93 -14.37 3.49
N VAL A 457 18.10 -15.17 4.15
CA VAL A 457 18.54 -16.32 4.95
C VAL A 457 19.11 -17.43 4.07
N HIS A 458 18.51 -17.70 2.92
CA HIS A 458 19.04 -18.66 1.94
C HIS A 458 20.39 -18.21 1.39
N ALA A 459 20.54 -16.93 1.03
CA ALA A 459 21.82 -16.35 0.62
C ALA A 459 22.87 -16.58 1.70
N TYR A 460 22.60 -16.14 2.93
CA TYR A 460 23.51 -16.28 4.07
C TYR A 460 23.90 -17.75 4.34
N GLN A 461 22.93 -18.68 4.33
CA GLN A 461 23.20 -20.09 4.62
C GLN A 461 24.01 -20.79 3.53
N LYS A 462 23.90 -20.35 2.27
CA LYS A 462 24.52 -21.02 1.11
C LYS A 462 25.77 -20.32 0.60
N ILE A 463 26.03 -19.08 1.03
CA ILE A 463 27.19 -18.32 0.56
C ILE A 463 28.51 -19.04 0.85
N GLN A 464 28.62 -19.78 1.96
CA GLN A 464 29.82 -20.54 2.34
C GLN A 464 29.82 -22.02 1.92
N VAL A 465 28.79 -22.51 1.24
CA VAL A 465 28.70 -23.94 0.89
C VAL A 465 29.54 -24.25 -0.35
N ASP A 466 30.70 -24.85 -0.13
CA ASP A 466 31.47 -25.53 -1.18
C ASP A 466 30.74 -26.80 -1.62
N VAL A 467 30.63 -26.99 -2.94
CA VAL A 467 29.92 -28.17 -3.46
C VAL A 467 30.92 -29.29 -3.59
N VAL A 468 30.78 -30.29 -2.71
CA VAL A 468 31.37 -31.60 -2.93
C VAL A 468 30.82 -32.13 -4.26
N ARG A 469 31.73 -32.50 -5.19
CA ARG A 469 31.39 -33.11 -6.48
C ARG A 469 30.35 -34.21 -6.26
N GLN A 470 29.14 -34.04 -6.80
CA GLN A 470 28.20 -35.14 -6.89
C GLN A 470 28.80 -36.17 -7.85
N ILE A 471 29.12 -37.35 -7.30
CA ILE A 471 29.52 -38.52 -8.08
C ILE A 471 28.36 -38.85 -9.03
N PRO A 472 28.60 -39.03 -10.34
CA PRO A 472 27.54 -39.43 -11.25
C PRO A 472 26.99 -40.78 -10.80
N VAL A 473 25.69 -40.84 -10.51
CA VAL A 473 24.99 -42.11 -10.30
C VAL A 473 25.15 -42.92 -11.58
N GLY A 474 25.76 -44.10 -11.43
CA GLY A 474 26.24 -44.92 -12.53
C GLY A 474 25.19 -45.22 -13.60
N SER A 475 25.64 -45.17 -14.85
CA SER A 475 24.96 -45.76 -15.99
C SER A 475 24.76 -47.26 -15.73
N SER A 476 23.52 -47.68 -15.47
CA SER A 476 23.12 -49.07 -15.60
C SER A 476 23.26 -49.46 -17.07
N ARG A 477 24.33 -50.21 -17.36
CA ARG A 477 24.54 -50.88 -18.65
C ARG A 477 23.35 -51.80 -18.92
N GLY A 478 22.71 -51.60 -20.07
CA GLY A 478 21.68 -52.49 -20.59
C GLY A 478 22.21 -53.92 -20.73
N HIS A 479 21.47 -54.87 -20.17
CA HIS A 479 21.57 -56.26 -20.55
C HIS A 479 20.77 -56.44 -21.84
N ASN A 480 21.48 -56.50 -22.98
CA ASN A 480 20.96 -57.11 -24.18
C ASN A 480 21.23 -58.62 -24.13
N PHE A 481 20.16 -59.39 -24.29
CA PHE A 481 20.17 -60.79 -24.67
C PHE A 481 21.00 -61.03 -25.93
N LEU A 482 21.79 -62.11 -25.98
CA LEU A 482 21.89 -62.95 -27.17
C LEU A 482 22.46 -64.36 -26.87
N ARG A 483 21.66 -65.35 -27.30
CA ARG A 483 21.96 -66.75 -27.69
C ARG A 483 23.44 -67.19 -27.72
N MET A 484 23.75 -68.30 -27.06
CA MET A 484 23.89 -69.65 -27.66
C MET A 484 23.88 -70.71 -26.56
#